data_AF-A0A969T2D4-F1
#
_entry.id   AF-A0A969T2D4-F1
#
_cell.length_a   1.000
_cell.length_b   1.000
_cell.length_c   1.000
_cell.angle_alpha   90.00
_cell.angle_beta   90.00
_cell.angle_gamma   90.00
#
_symmetry.space_group_name_H-M   'P 1'
#
loop_
_entity.id
_entity.type
_entity.pdbx_description
1 polymer ?
#
loop_
_entity_poly.entity_id
_entity_poly.type
_entity_poly.pdbx_seq_one_letter_code
_entity_poly.pdbx_strand_id
1 'polypeptide(L)'
;MEFGRYLIPYSNNQKFIKNCDPDKAAIIFKGTLKPDSMGYLTYNDQQVKQKYSYVYWLQNKHGKILGNPVCLKLRDPKVWMSQQSIEKTMDSLVAKYPKWAQKTTFGKTVNNLPINGLVVGNLKNALLLVGYTHAGESGAELHLATIAQLLKNNKKYFRKAGIIVIPVLNIDSRNLLINGQPDYVRTNANGVDLNRNFPANWEKPDNSYGIKTDDPNSTTYRGPFPASEPETQTLMSVMETYKPTVFFDYHWMGTITGCNLLSYLDDTVMKLELELYGKLFHDGFFSDQKIKPPFRIENSTKSGTTQRYAITVAKIPAFSVEGVKEVPVQERSHSDMASAEDQLEYKQKHYQAILSVLKYLYKNNTYTR
;
A
#
# COMPACT_ATOMS: atom_id res chain seq x y z
N MET A 1 21.19 -13.40 -32.22
CA MET A 1 21.07 -13.16 -30.78
C MET A 1 20.37 -14.35 -30.16
N GLU A 2 20.74 -14.71 -28.95
CA GLU A 2 20.00 -15.67 -28.15
C GLU A 2 19.56 -15.01 -26.85
N PHE A 3 18.31 -15.22 -26.45
CA PHE A 3 17.81 -14.82 -25.14
C PHE A 3 17.70 -16.06 -24.28
N GLY A 4 18.39 -16.03 -23.15
CA GLY A 4 18.26 -17.03 -22.11
C GLY A 4 17.39 -16.52 -20.97
N ARG A 5 16.78 -17.44 -20.22
CA ARG A 5 15.98 -17.12 -19.04
C ARG A 5 16.14 -18.16 -17.93
N TYR A 6 16.23 -17.68 -16.69
CA TYR A 6 15.95 -18.49 -15.51
C TYR A 6 14.55 -18.23 -14.97
N LEU A 7 13.96 -19.28 -14.42
CA LEU A 7 12.70 -19.25 -13.70
C LEU A 7 12.97 -19.49 -12.21
N ILE A 8 12.68 -18.50 -11.37
CA ILE A 8 12.89 -18.58 -9.92
C ILE A 8 11.52 -18.47 -9.23
N PRO A 9 11.05 -19.52 -8.53
CA PRO A 9 9.83 -19.41 -7.73
C PRO A 9 9.98 -18.32 -6.66
N TYR A 10 8.91 -17.59 -6.34
CA TYR A 10 8.94 -16.52 -5.33
C TYR A 10 9.50 -16.97 -3.98
N SER A 11 9.32 -18.24 -3.60
CA SER A 11 9.85 -18.81 -2.36
C SER A 11 11.38 -18.81 -2.25
N ASN A 12 12.12 -18.59 -3.35
CA ASN A 12 13.58 -18.74 -3.43
C ASN A 12 14.35 -17.45 -3.85
N ASN A 13 13.68 -16.29 -3.94
CA ASN A 13 14.21 -15.10 -4.63
C ASN A 13 15.56 -14.56 -4.14
N GLN A 14 15.86 -14.61 -2.84
CA GLN A 14 17.06 -13.93 -2.29
C GLN A 14 18.38 -14.71 -2.45
N LYS A 15 18.34 -16.03 -2.67
CA LYS A 15 19.55 -16.87 -2.76
C LYS A 15 20.01 -17.19 -4.19
N PHE A 16 19.16 -17.02 -5.20
CA PHE A 16 19.44 -17.54 -6.55
C PHE A 16 19.99 -16.52 -7.55
N ILE A 17 19.64 -15.23 -7.44
CA ILE A 17 20.03 -14.23 -8.45
C ILE A 17 21.56 -14.10 -8.58
N LYS A 18 22.29 -14.22 -7.46
CA LYS A 18 23.77 -14.16 -7.45
C LYS A 18 24.47 -15.40 -8.01
N ASN A 19 23.74 -16.52 -8.17
CA ASN A 19 24.29 -17.81 -8.59
C ASN A 19 23.74 -18.29 -9.94
N CYS A 20 23.01 -17.44 -10.66
CA CYS A 20 22.51 -17.77 -11.98
C CYS A 20 23.66 -17.74 -13.01
N ASP A 21 23.76 -18.81 -13.78
CA ASP A 21 24.83 -19.08 -14.73
C ASP A 21 24.25 -19.01 -16.16
N PRO A 22 24.60 -18.00 -16.98
CA PRO A 22 23.99 -17.81 -18.30
C PRO A 22 24.01 -19.05 -19.19
N ASP A 23 25.02 -19.90 -19.07
CA ASP A 23 25.18 -21.12 -19.88
C ASP A 23 24.17 -22.22 -19.51
N LYS A 24 23.55 -22.11 -18.33
CA LYS A 24 22.51 -23.02 -17.85
C LYS A 24 21.10 -22.42 -17.97
N ALA A 25 20.97 -21.22 -18.54
CA ALA A 25 19.69 -20.60 -18.76
C ALA A 25 18.92 -21.30 -19.90
N ALA A 26 17.60 -21.39 -19.78
CA ALA A 26 16.77 -21.89 -20.87
C ALA A 26 16.78 -20.88 -22.02
N ILE A 27 17.18 -21.30 -23.22
CA ILE A 27 17.10 -20.44 -24.42
C ILE A 27 15.64 -20.32 -24.83
N ILE A 28 15.09 -19.12 -24.74
CA ILE A 28 13.70 -18.81 -25.08
C ILE A 28 13.56 -18.20 -26.49
N PHE A 29 14.67 -17.70 -27.06
CA PHE A 29 14.72 -17.19 -28.42
C PHE A 29 16.12 -17.36 -29.01
N LYS A 30 16.17 -17.73 -30.29
CA LYS A 30 17.38 -17.75 -31.11
C LYS A 30 17.07 -17.21 -32.50
N GLY A 31 17.68 -16.09 -32.86
CA GLY A 31 17.44 -15.46 -34.15
C GLY A 31 17.91 -14.02 -34.25
N THR A 32 17.45 -13.33 -35.29
CA THR A 32 17.73 -11.91 -35.52
C THR A 32 16.48 -11.11 -35.21
N LEU A 33 16.57 -10.15 -34.28
CA LEU A 33 15.52 -9.15 -34.08
C LEU A 33 15.77 -7.97 -35.03
N LYS A 34 14.69 -7.42 -35.58
CA LYS A 34 14.74 -6.18 -36.35
C LYS A 34 14.54 -5.00 -35.39
N PRO A 35 15.36 -3.94 -35.50
CA PRO A 35 15.13 -2.74 -34.70
C PRO A 35 13.82 -2.06 -35.10
N ASP A 36 13.17 -1.42 -34.15
CA ASP A 36 12.05 -0.51 -34.41
C ASP A 36 12.54 0.80 -35.04
N SER A 37 11.62 1.74 -35.30
CA SER A 37 11.93 3.04 -35.89
C SER A 37 12.87 3.91 -35.05
N MET A 38 13.07 3.58 -33.78
CA MET A 38 13.97 4.27 -32.86
C MET A 38 15.27 3.49 -32.61
N GLY A 39 15.46 2.33 -33.26
CA GLY A 39 16.65 1.50 -33.11
C GLY A 39 16.58 0.46 -31.98
N TYR A 40 15.46 0.33 -31.27
CA TYR A 40 15.33 -0.63 -30.19
C TYR A 40 15.01 -2.03 -30.70
N LEU A 41 15.62 -3.04 -30.08
CA LEU A 41 15.35 -4.45 -30.35
C LEU A 41 14.37 -4.96 -29.29
N THR A 42 13.17 -5.36 -29.70
CA THR A 42 12.14 -5.84 -28.78
C THR A 42 11.94 -7.34 -28.92
N TYR A 43 11.89 -8.03 -27.79
CA TYR A 43 11.46 -9.42 -27.70
C TYR A 43 10.34 -9.53 -26.65
N ASN A 44 9.27 -10.25 -26.99
CA ASN A 44 8.13 -10.43 -26.11
C ASN A 44 8.05 -11.90 -25.67
N ASP A 45 8.33 -12.15 -24.39
CA ASP A 45 8.27 -13.49 -23.82
C ASP A 45 6.82 -13.90 -23.51
N GLN A 46 6.24 -14.70 -24.38
CA GLN A 46 4.87 -15.22 -24.24
C GLN A 46 4.77 -16.43 -23.29
N GLN A 47 5.89 -16.94 -22.77
CA GLN A 47 5.94 -18.14 -21.93
C GLN A 47 6.04 -17.81 -20.44
N VAL A 48 5.82 -16.55 -20.06
CA VAL A 48 5.84 -16.14 -18.65
C VAL A 48 4.61 -16.67 -17.90
N LYS A 49 4.78 -16.91 -16.62
CA LYS A 49 3.82 -17.46 -15.67
C LYS A 49 3.87 -16.62 -14.41
N GLN A 50 2.71 -16.35 -13.82
CA GLN A 50 2.61 -15.68 -12.53
C GLN A 50 3.31 -16.49 -11.43
N LYS A 51 3.67 -15.83 -10.32
CA LYS A 51 4.31 -16.43 -9.13
C LYS A 51 5.77 -16.84 -9.32
N TYR A 52 6.42 -16.28 -10.34
CA TYR A 52 7.84 -16.48 -10.62
C TYR A 52 8.53 -15.14 -10.86
N SER A 53 9.78 -15.09 -10.42
CA SER A 53 10.74 -14.10 -10.85
C SER A 53 11.57 -14.66 -11.99
N TYR A 54 11.97 -13.77 -12.87
CA TYR A 54 12.70 -14.09 -14.07
C TYR A 54 14.05 -13.41 -14.04
N VAL A 55 15.07 -14.09 -14.56
CA VAL A 55 16.36 -13.46 -14.85
C VAL A 55 16.67 -13.68 -16.31
N TYR A 56 16.81 -12.58 -17.06
CA TYR A 56 17.02 -12.59 -18.50
C TYR A 56 18.47 -12.22 -18.85
N TRP A 57 18.99 -12.89 -19.89
CA TRP A 57 20.31 -12.63 -20.47
C TRP A 57 20.16 -12.52 -21.99
N LEU A 58 20.99 -11.67 -22.58
CA LEU A 58 21.12 -11.55 -24.01
C LEU A 58 22.54 -11.97 -24.41
N GLN A 59 22.67 -12.79 -25.45
CA GLN A 59 23.97 -13.11 -26.03
C GLN A 59 24.02 -12.91 -27.54
N ASN A 60 25.20 -12.55 -28.05
CA ASN A 60 25.44 -12.41 -29.47
C ASN A 60 25.74 -13.76 -30.14
N LYS A 61 25.93 -13.76 -31.48
CA LYS A 61 26.20 -14.97 -32.26
C LYS A 61 27.53 -15.68 -31.92
N HIS A 62 28.40 -15.04 -31.15
CA HIS A 62 29.69 -15.57 -30.71
C HIS A 62 29.65 -16.05 -29.24
N GLY A 63 28.47 -16.14 -28.63
CA GLY A 63 28.33 -16.55 -27.22
C GLY A 63 28.71 -15.48 -26.20
N LYS A 64 28.99 -14.23 -26.63
CA LYS A 64 29.27 -13.13 -25.70
C LYS A 64 27.97 -12.59 -25.12
N ILE A 65 27.85 -12.61 -23.78
CA ILE A 65 26.76 -11.94 -23.05
C ILE A 65 26.82 -10.42 -23.28
N LEU A 66 25.66 -9.83 -23.55
CA LEU A 66 25.47 -8.42 -23.80
C LEU A 66 24.76 -7.78 -22.60
N GLY A 67 25.46 -6.88 -21.92
CA GLY A 67 24.93 -6.16 -20.77
C GLY A 67 24.86 -7.00 -19.48
N ASN A 68 24.19 -6.45 -18.47
CA ASN A 68 23.95 -7.14 -17.21
C ASN A 68 22.64 -7.94 -17.26
N PRO A 69 22.53 -9.02 -16.47
CA PRO A 69 21.28 -9.75 -16.33
C PRO A 69 20.17 -8.83 -15.80
N VAL A 70 18.96 -9.02 -16.31
CA VAL A 70 17.78 -8.27 -15.84
C VAL A 70 16.88 -9.19 -15.04
N CYS A 71 16.70 -8.89 -13.75
CA CYS A 71 15.74 -9.56 -12.89
C CYS A 71 14.37 -8.91 -13.03
N LEU A 72 13.28 -9.68 -12.98
CA LEU A 72 11.91 -9.17 -13.06
C LEU A 72 10.98 -10.04 -12.23
N LYS A 73 10.25 -9.45 -11.29
CA LYS A 73 9.20 -10.12 -10.50
C LYS A 73 7.84 -9.93 -11.16
N LEU A 74 7.23 -11.00 -11.70
CA LEU A 74 5.96 -10.90 -12.44
C LEU A 74 4.72 -10.95 -11.53
N ARG A 75 4.22 -9.78 -11.17
CA ARG A 75 3.04 -9.63 -10.31
C ARG A 75 1.73 -9.79 -11.10
N ASP A 76 0.75 -10.45 -10.49
CA ASP A 76 -0.58 -10.60 -11.08
C ASP A 76 -1.35 -9.26 -11.05
N PRO A 77 -1.70 -8.65 -12.19
CA PRO A 77 -2.44 -7.38 -12.21
C PRO A 77 -3.85 -7.47 -11.63
N LYS A 78 -4.41 -8.67 -11.42
CA LYS A 78 -5.69 -8.85 -10.70
C LYS A 78 -5.54 -8.67 -9.19
N VAL A 79 -4.33 -8.85 -8.68
CA VAL A 79 -3.98 -8.78 -7.25
C VAL A 79 -3.21 -7.50 -6.95
N TRP A 80 -2.36 -7.05 -7.87
CA TRP A 80 -1.54 -5.85 -7.77
C TRP A 80 -2.04 -4.78 -8.74
N MET A 81 -2.67 -3.73 -8.22
CA MET A 81 -3.15 -2.64 -9.06
C MET A 81 -2.00 -1.74 -9.52
N SER A 82 -1.98 -1.42 -10.81
CA SER A 82 -1.14 -0.38 -11.41
C SER A 82 -1.72 1.01 -11.19
N GLN A 83 -0.89 2.06 -11.33
CA GLN A 83 -1.35 3.45 -11.27
C GLN A 83 -2.53 3.71 -12.22
N GLN A 84 -2.42 3.24 -13.46
CA GLN A 84 -3.49 3.39 -14.46
C GLN A 84 -4.79 2.73 -14.00
N SER A 85 -4.72 1.53 -13.41
CA SER A 85 -5.91 0.84 -12.90
C SER A 85 -6.54 1.58 -11.71
N ILE A 86 -5.71 2.16 -10.85
CA ILE A 86 -6.15 2.94 -9.68
C ILE A 86 -6.88 4.21 -10.15
N GLU A 87 -6.25 5.00 -11.02
CA GLU A 87 -6.83 6.21 -11.60
C GLU A 87 -8.14 5.91 -12.33
N LYS A 88 -8.14 4.92 -13.23
CA LYS A 88 -9.35 4.52 -13.97
C LYS A 88 -10.48 4.08 -13.04
N THR A 89 -10.16 3.41 -11.94
CA THR A 89 -11.16 3.00 -10.95
C THR A 89 -11.75 4.21 -10.23
N MET A 90 -10.91 5.16 -9.80
CA MET A 90 -11.38 6.42 -9.20
C MET A 90 -12.26 7.21 -10.15
N ASP A 91 -11.84 7.39 -11.41
CA ASP A 91 -12.60 8.11 -12.43
C ASP A 91 -13.95 7.45 -12.71
N SER A 92 -13.98 6.12 -12.78
CA SER A 92 -15.22 5.36 -12.97
C SER A 92 -16.19 5.54 -11.79
N LEU A 93 -15.67 5.59 -10.56
CA LEU A 93 -16.50 5.81 -9.37
C LEU A 93 -17.08 7.23 -9.35
N VAL A 94 -16.28 8.25 -9.68
CA VAL A 94 -16.73 9.64 -9.76
C VAL A 94 -17.77 9.80 -10.87
N ALA A 95 -17.53 9.26 -12.07
CA ALA A 95 -18.48 9.32 -13.17
C ALA A 95 -19.81 8.63 -12.84
N LYS A 96 -19.78 7.52 -12.11
CA LYS A 96 -20.99 6.77 -11.73
C LYS A 96 -21.74 7.38 -10.54
N TYR A 97 -21.03 8.03 -9.62
CA TYR A 97 -21.59 8.58 -8.39
C TYR A 97 -21.19 10.06 -8.16
N PRO A 98 -21.41 10.97 -9.14
CA PRO A 98 -20.87 12.33 -9.10
C PRO A 98 -21.44 13.19 -7.96
N LYS A 99 -22.62 12.84 -7.44
CA LYS A 99 -23.21 13.48 -6.26
C LYS A 99 -22.47 13.14 -4.95
N TRP A 100 -21.80 11.99 -4.90
CA TRP A 100 -21.26 11.44 -3.66
C TRP A 100 -19.74 11.42 -3.63
N ALA A 101 -19.08 11.27 -4.79
CA ALA A 101 -17.65 11.08 -4.88
C ALA A 101 -17.02 12.12 -5.81
N GLN A 102 -15.90 12.68 -5.37
CA GLN A 102 -15.07 13.58 -6.14
C GLN A 102 -13.61 13.11 -6.08
N LYS A 103 -12.90 13.19 -7.21
CA LYS A 103 -11.45 13.00 -7.27
C LYS A 103 -10.75 14.31 -6.92
N THR A 104 -9.75 14.23 -6.05
CA THR A 104 -8.96 15.38 -5.60
C THR A 104 -7.48 15.04 -5.69
N THR A 105 -6.65 16.01 -6.09
CA THR A 105 -5.20 15.92 -5.95
C THR A 105 -4.81 16.58 -4.63
N PHE A 106 -4.27 15.81 -3.70
CA PHE A 106 -3.91 16.30 -2.35
C PHE A 106 -2.51 16.90 -2.29
N GLY A 107 -1.63 16.48 -3.20
CA GLY A 107 -0.25 16.92 -3.24
C GLY A 107 0.50 16.25 -4.37
N LYS A 108 1.82 16.18 -4.23
CA LYS A 108 2.69 15.56 -5.23
C LYS A 108 3.82 14.78 -4.56
N THR A 109 4.34 13.78 -5.25
CA THR A 109 5.52 13.03 -4.80
C THR A 109 6.82 13.78 -5.05
N VAL A 110 7.92 13.20 -4.59
CA VAL A 110 9.29 13.63 -4.93
C VAL A 110 9.49 13.81 -6.43
N ASN A 111 9.01 12.87 -7.25
CA ASN A 111 9.10 12.98 -8.72
C ASN A 111 7.95 13.79 -9.35
N ASN A 112 7.27 14.64 -8.56
CA ASN A 112 6.21 15.55 -9.00
C ASN A 112 4.99 14.83 -9.63
N LEU A 113 4.79 13.54 -9.31
CA LEU A 113 3.57 12.81 -9.68
C LEU A 113 2.42 13.24 -8.74
N PRO A 114 1.20 13.41 -9.25
CA PRO A 114 0.07 13.83 -8.43
C PRO A 114 -0.35 12.72 -7.45
N ILE A 115 -0.50 13.08 -6.18
CA ILE A 115 -1.08 12.22 -5.14
C ILE A 115 -2.60 12.42 -5.18
N ASN A 116 -3.25 11.62 -6.02
CA ASN A 116 -4.70 11.65 -6.19
C ASN A 116 -5.42 10.76 -5.20
N GLY A 117 -6.64 11.14 -4.86
CA GLY A 117 -7.54 10.32 -4.05
C GLY A 117 -9.00 10.71 -4.23
N LEU A 118 -9.87 10.12 -3.41
CA LEU A 118 -11.30 10.41 -3.42
C LEU A 118 -11.74 11.05 -2.11
N VAL A 119 -12.65 12.00 -2.22
CA VAL A 119 -13.48 12.47 -1.12
C VAL A 119 -14.91 12.02 -1.38
N VAL A 120 -15.53 11.36 -0.38
CA VAL A 120 -16.85 10.74 -0.53
C VAL A 120 -17.76 11.13 0.62
N GLY A 121 -18.91 11.73 0.33
CA GLY A 121 -19.93 12.07 1.34
C GLY A 121 -19.61 13.30 2.19
N ASN A 122 -20.01 13.28 3.46
CA ASN A 122 -19.86 14.41 4.38
C ASN A 122 -18.47 14.41 5.04
N LEU A 123 -17.60 15.30 4.57
CA LEU A 123 -16.20 15.38 5.00
C LEU A 123 -16.00 15.99 6.39
N LYS A 124 -17.02 16.63 6.99
CA LYS A 124 -16.94 17.14 8.37
C LYS A 124 -16.98 16.02 9.42
N ASN A 125 -17.37 14.82 9.02
CA ASN A 125 -17.47 13.63 9.86
C ASN A 125 -17.03 12.41 9.04
N ALA A 126 -15.74 12.35 8.75
CA ALA A 126 -15.18 11.37 7.84
C ALA A 126 -14.07 10.55 8.48
N LEU A 127 -13.94 9.32 8.03
CA LEU A 127 -12.74 8.52 8.26
C LEU A 127 -11.72 8.76 7.14
N LEU A 128 -10.44 8.70 7.47
CA LEU A 128 -9.33 8.76 6.51
C LEU A 128 -8.74 7.36 6.30
N LEU A 129 -8.56 6.98 5.03
CA LEU A 129 -7.88 5.75 4.61
C LEU A 129 -6.64 6.10 3.80
N VAL A 130 -5.48 5.59 4.19
CA VAL A 130 -4.24 5.76 3.43
C VAL A 130 -3.65 4.39 3.14
N GLY A 131 -3.17 4.20 1.92
CA GLY A 131 -2.52 2.97 1.48
C GLY A 131 -1.21 3.26 0.78
N TYR A 132 -0.37 2.24 0.72
CA TYR A 132 0.96 2.30 0.10
C TYR A 132 1.83 3.43 0.66
N THR A 133 1.77 3.64 1.98
CA THR A 133 2.80 4.42 2.69
C THR A 133 4.17 3.77 2.43
N HIS A 134 4.24 2.44 2.51
CA HIS A 134 5.28 1.66 1.82
C HIS A 134 4.69 1.03 0.55
N ALA A 135 5.34 1.24 -0.58
CA ALA A 135 4.81 0.91 -1.91
C ALA A 135 4.46 -0.58 -2.12
N GLY A 136 5.11 -1.47 -1.38
CA GLY A 136 4.94 -2.92 -1.48
C GLY A 136 3.90 -3.52 -0.53
N GLU A 137 3.07 -2.69 0.10
CA GLU A 137 2.11 -3.10 1.12
C GLU A 137 0.65 -2.89 0.66
N SER A 138 -0.31 -3.23 1.50
CA SER A 138 -1.74 -3.14 1.18
C SER A 138 -2.25 -1.70 1.05
N GLY A 139 -3.35 -1.51 0.32
CA GLY A 139 -3.91 -0.18 0.08
C GLY A 139 -5.03 -0.16 -0.94
N ALA A 140 -4.72 0.34 -2.14
CA ALA A 140 -5.71 0.67 -3.17
C ALA A 140 -6.71 -0.46 -3.49
N GLU A 141 -6.26 -1.72 -3.52
CA GLU A 141 -7.09 -2.89 -3.79
C GLU A 141 -8.27 -3.01 -2.81
N LEU A 142 -8.02 -2.75 -1.53
CA LEU A 142 -8.98 -2.87 -0.45
C LEU A 142 -9.82 -1.59 -0.32
N HIS A 143 -9.18 -0.42 -0.45
CA HIS A 143 -9.84 0.87 -0.31
C HIS A 143 -10.87 1.12 -1.42
N LEU A 144 -10.47 0.98 -2.68
CA LEU A 144 -11.34 1.31 -3.80
C LEU A 144 -12.47 0.29 -3.95
N ALA A 145 -12.23 -0.99 -3.64
CA ALA A 145 -13.27 -2.00 -3.57
C ALA A 145 -14.28 -1.70 -2.45
N THR A 146 -13.82 -1.31 -1.27
CA THR A 146 -14.67 -0.88 -0.15
C THR A 146 -15.56 0.30 -0.55
N ILE A 147 -14.98 1.35 -1.14
CA ILE A 147 -15.72 2.55 -1.56
C ILE A 147 -16.75 2.20 -2.64
N ALA A 148 -16.38 1.40 -3.64
CA ALA A 148 -17.29 0.95 -4.68
C ALA A 148 -18.52 0.23 -4.09
N GLN A 149 -18.31 -0.67 -3.14
CA GLN A 149 -19.37 -1.41 -2.47
C GLN A 149 -20.25 -0.51 -1.59
N LEU A 150 -19.65 0.44 -0.87
CA LEU A 150 -20.39 1.41 -0.05
C LEU A 150 -21.26 2.34 -0.90
N LEU A 151 -20.74 2.86 -2.02
CA LEU A 151 -21.51 3.69 -2.95
C LEU A 151 -22.66 2.90 -3.61
N LYS A 152 -22.42 1.61 -3.92
CA LYS A 152 -23.44 0.73 -4.50
C LYS A 152 -24.55 0.40 -3.50
N ASN A 153 -24.19 -0.03 -2.29
CA ASN A 153 -25.12 -0.70 -1.38
C ASN A 153 -25.56 0.18 -0.19
N ASN A 154 -24.78 1.20 0.17
CA ASN A 154 -24.90 1.90 1.46
C ASN A 154 -24.78 3.43 1.35
N LYS A 155 -25.02 4.01 0.17
CA LYS A 155 -24.89 5.45 -0.10
C LYS A 155 -25.63 6.37 0.88
N LYS A 156 -26.68 5.89 1.55
CA LYS A 156 -27.43 6.67 2.55
C LYS A 156 -26.55 7.17 3.69
N TYR A 157 -25.50 6.44 4.06
CA TYR A 157 -24.61 6.86 5.16
C TYR A 157 -23.77 8.08 4.79
N PHE A 158 -23.47 8.27 3.49
CA PHE A 158 -22.72 9.42 3.01
C PHE A 158 -23.43 10.78 3.18
N ARG A 159 -24.71 10.78 3.59
CA ARG A 159 -25.43 12.01 3.95
C ARG A 159 -24.90 12.67 5.22
N LYS A 160 -24.41 11.89 6.18
CA LYS A 160 -23.96 12.38 7.49
C LYS A 160 -22.55 11.93 7.87
N ALA A 161 -21.94 11.05 7.09
CA ALA A 161 -20.57 10.64 7.27
C ALA A 161 -19.82 10.65 5.93
N GLY A 162 -18.50 10.57 5.97
CA GLY A 162 -17.68 10.59 4.76
C GLY A 162 -16.48 9.65 4.84
N ILE A 163 -15.80 9.54 3.70
CA ILE A 163 -14.52 8.87 3.58
C ILE A 163 -13.60 9.78 2.76
N ILE A 164 -12.41 10.01 3.28
CA ILE A 164 -11.28 10.55 2.52
C ILE A 164 -10.34 9.38 2.29
N VAL A 165 -9.91 9.18 1.04
CA VAL A 165 -8.98 8.10 0.71
C VAL A 165 -7.80 8.64 -0.09
N ILE A 166 -6.60 8.27 0.31
CA ILE A 166 -5.38 8.36 -0.48
C ILE A 166 -4.96 6.91 -0.78
N PRO A 167 -5.36 6.36 -1.95
CA PRO A 167 -5.13 4.94 -2.24
C PRO A 167 -3.64 4.62 -2.42
N VAL A 168 -2.84 5.61 -2.82
CA VAL A 168 -1.39 5.48 -3.01
C VAL A 168 -0.69 6.75 -2.54
N LEU A 169 0.04 6.66 -1.42
CA LEU A 169 0.87 7.76 -0.96
C LEU A 169 2.24 7.78 -1.68
N ASN A 170 2.88 6.61 -1.80
CA ASN A 170 4.21 6.46 -2.40
C ASN A 170 4.15 5.92 -3.84
N ILE A 171 3.61 6.71 -4.77
CA ILE A 171 3.38 6.26 -6.16
C ILE A 171 4.69 6.06 -6.94
N ASP A 172 5.72 6.85 -6.63
CA ASP A 172 7.04 6.75 -7.26
C ASP A 172 7.62 5.33 -7.10
N SER A 173 7.70 4.85 -5.86
CA SER A 173 8.19 3.50 -5.56
C SER A 173 7.21 2.41 -5.97
N ARG A 174 5.89 2.66 -5.95
CA ARG A 174 4.89 1.70 -6.39
C ARG A 174 5.03 1.36 -7.88
N ASN A 175 5.40 2.32 -8.70
CA ASN A 175 5.65 2.11 -10.12
C ASN A 175 6.92 1.29 -10.42
N LEU A 176 7.89 1.22 -9.48
CA LEU A 176 9.09 0.39 -9.59
C LEU A 176 8.83 -1.09 -9.23
N LEU A 177 8.09 -1.30 -8.13
CA LEU A 177 7.24 -2.51 -7.98
C LEU A 177 6.24 -2.51 -9.16
N ILE A 178 5.26 -3.38 -9.37
CA ILE A 178 4.51 -3.39 -10.68
C ILE A 178 5.40 -3.69 -11.92
N ASN A 179 6.34 -2.82 -12.33
CA ASN A 179 7.38 -3.07 -13.33
C ASN A 179 8.32 -4.22 -12.95
N GLY A 180 8.34 -4.57 -11.66
CA GLY A 180 8.94 -5.82 -11.19
C GLY A 180 10.38 -5.69 -10.69
N GLN A 181 10.91 -4.47 -10.52
CA GLN A 181 12.22 -4.19 -9.93
C GLN A 181 12.24 -2.87 -9.16
N PRO A 182 12.73 -2.84 -7.89
CA PRO A 182 13.28 -3.98 -7.14
C PRO A 182 12.18 -4.97 -6.70
N ASP A 183 12.59 -6.09 -6.08
CA ASP A 183 11.65 -7.07 -5.53
C ASP A 183 10.78 -6.47 -4.41
N TYR A 184 11.35 -5.57 -3.61
CA TYR A 184 10.68 -4.81 -2.58
C TYR A 184 11.40 -3.47 -2.37
N VAL A 185 10.63 -2.43 -2.09
CA VAL A 185 11.14 -1.12 -1.65
C VAL A 185 10.21 -0.58 -0.57
N ARG A 186 10.81 -0.17 0.55
CA ARG A 186 10.10 0.40 1.69
C ARG A 186 9.95 1.91 1.58
N THR A 187 11.00 2.55 1.09
CA THR A 187 11.18 4.00 1.09
C THR A 187 10.53 4.67 -0.12
N ASN A 188 10.40 6.00 -0.08
CA ASN A 188 10.05 6.80 -1.26
C ASN A 188 11.26 6.97 -2.20
N ALA A 189 11.12 7.82 -3.24
CA ALA A 189 12.15 8.06 -4.23
C ALA A 189 13.43 8.72 -3.69
N ASN A 190 13.37 9.40 -2.53
CA ASN A 190 14.54 9.95 -1.84
C ASN A 190 15.22 8.94 -0.91
N GLY A 191 14.74 7.70 -0.82
CA GLY A 191 15.27 6.72 0.13
C GLY A 191 14.79 6.93 1.57
N VAL A 192 13.73 7.71 1.79
CA VAL A 192 13.16 7.96 3.12
C VAL A 192 11.98 7.03 3.40
N ASP A 193 11.96 6.43 4.60
CA ASP A 193 10.80 5.74 5.14
C ASP A 193 9.75 6.78 5.57
N LEU A 194 8.67 6.91 4.78
CA LEU A 194 7.60 7.86 5.06
C LEU A 194 7.01 7.66 6.47
N ASN A 195 6.94 6.41 6.95
CA ASN A 195 6.47 6.09 8.30
C ASN A 195 7.56 6.21 9.38
N ARG A 196 8.62 6.98 9.11
CA ARG A 196 9.58 7.51 10.10
C ARG A 196 9.79 9.02 9.96
N ASN A 197 9.16 9.67 8.98
CA ASN A 197 9.45 11.04 8.61
C ASN A 197 8.58 12.09 9.31
N PHE A 198 7.56 11.71 10.07
CA PHE A 198 6.64 12.69 10.68
C PHE A 198 7.26 13.40 11.90
N PRO A 199 6.89 14.67 12.20
CA PRO A 199 7.38 15.43 13.37
C PRO A 199 6.75 14.94 14.69
N ALA A 200 6.88 13.65 15.00
CA ALA A 200 6.30 13.03 16.20
C ALA A 200 7.35 12.18 16.91
N ASN A 201 8.03 12.79 17.88
CA ASN A 201 9.23 12.23 18.52
C ASN A 201 10.36 11.93 17.51
N TRP A 202 10.35 12.60 16.35
CA TRP A 202 11.29 12.37 15.26
C TRP A 202 12.73 12.52 15.69
N GLU A 203 13.04 13.53 16.51
CA GLU A 203 14.39 13.86 16.98
C GLU A 203 15.09 12.70 17.69
N LYS A 204 14.33 11.76 18.29
CA LYS A 204 14.88 10.57 18.94
C LYS A 204 14.97 9.43 17.92
N PRO A 205 16.17 9.12 17.38
CA PRO A 205 16.32 7.98 16.48
C PRO A 205 15.92 6.72 17.22
N ASP A 206 15.24 5.82 16.53
CA ASP A 206 15.00 4.46 17.00
C ASP A 206 15.86 3.45 16.24
N ASN A 207 15.94 2.24 16.80
CA ASN A 207 16.63 1.09 16.22
C ASN A 207 15.63 -0.01 15.87
N SER A 208 14.65 0.33 15.05
CA SER A 208 13.64 -0.61 14.56
C SER A 208 14.29 -1.76 13.77
N TYR A 209 13.92 -3.00 14.06
CA TYR A 209 14.42 -4.20 13.36
C TYR A 209 15.95 -4.39 13.41
N GLY A 210 16.62 -3.76 14.39
CA GLY A 210 18.08 -3.77 14.49
C GLY A 210 18.78 -2.86 13.47
N ILE A 211 18.03 -1.96 12.83
CA ILE A 211 18.55 -0.97 11.88
C ILE A 211 18.25 0.42 12.41
N LYS A 212 19.28 1.28 12.40
CA LYS A 212 19.15 2.66 12.86
C LYS A 212 18.37 3.50 11.87
N THR A 213 17.49 4.34 12.40
CA THR A 213 16.66 5.26 11.60
C THR A 213 17.41 6.53 11.16
N ASP A 214 18.58 6.82 11.73
CA ASP A 214 19.43 7.96 11.36
C ASP A 214 20.52 7.63 10.32
N ASP A 215 20.62 6.37 9.88
CA ASP A 215 21.49 5.95 8.78
C ASP A 215 20.80 6.19 7.42
N PRO A 216 21.34 7.06 6.53
CA PRO A 216 20.77 7.31 5.20
C PRO A 216 20.68 6.09 4.28
N ASN A 217 21.42 5.02 4.56
CA ASN A 217 21.37 3.77 3.79
C ASN A 217 20.36 2.77 4.35
N SER A 218 19.68 3.10 5.45
CA SER A 218 18.71 2.25 6.11
C SER A 218 17.37 2.24 5.37
N THR A 219 16.72 1.07 5.32
CA THR A 219 15.31 0.97 4.85
C THR A 219 14.31 1.62 5.80
N THR A 220 14.74 2.02 7.00
CA THR A 220 13.98 2.79 7.98
C THR A 220 14.50 4.22 8.14
N TYR A 221 15.29 4.73 7.18
CA TYR A 221 15.84 6.08 7.24
C TYR A 221 14.73 7.12 7.41
N ARG A 222 14.82 7.93 8.47
CA ARG A 222 13.79 8.90 8.88
C ARG A 222 13.79 10.21 8.06
N GLY A 223 14.73 10.37 7.15
CA GLY A 223 14.97 11.59 6.38
C GLY A 223 15.96 12.55 7.05
N PRO A 224 16.34 13.63 6.35
CA PRO A 224 17.31 14.62 6.84
C PRO A 224 16.74 15.55 7.93
N PHE A 225 15.43 15.77 7.96
CA PHE A 225 14.69 16.57 8.93
C PHE A 225 13.21 16.11 8.97
N PRO A 226 12.43 16.41 10.02
CA PRO A 226 11.04 15.95 10.07
C PRO A 226 10.21 16.64 8.98
N ALA A 227 9.29 15.87 8.39
CA ALA A 227 8.47 16.28 7.25
C ALA A 227 9.30 16.73 6.03
N SER A 228 10.50 16.17 5.83
CA SER A 228 11.31 16.43 4.63
C SER A 228 10.63 15.99 3.33
N GLU A 229 9.79 14.96 3.37
CA GLU A 229 9.20 14.39 2.17
C GLU A 229 7.87 15.05 1.80
N PRO A 230 7.64 15.36 0.51
CA PRO A 230 6.39 15.98 0.07
C PRO A 230 5.17 15.06 0.26
N GLU A 231 5.35 13.74 0.26
CA GLU A 231 4.32 12.78 0.62
C GLU A 231 3.91 12.91 2.09
N THR A 232 4.88 13.05 3.01
CA THR A 232 4.65 13.30 4.44
C THR A 232 3.86 14.58 4.63
N GLN A 233 4.30 15.67 4.01
CA GLN A 233 3.64 16.98 4.07
C GLN A 233 2.21 16.92 3.51
N THR A 234 1.99 16.15 2.44
CA THR A 234 0.66 15.93 1.86
C THR A 234 -0.29 15.31 2.88
N LEU A 235 0.15 14.25 3.58
CA LEU A 235 -0.70 13.59 4.58
C LEU A 235 -0.94 14.50 5.80
N MET A 236 0.06 15.26 6.24
CA MET A 236 -0.11 16.26 7.29
C MET A 236 -1.16 17.31 6.90
N SER A 237 -1.09 17.85 5.68
CA SER A 237 -2.05 18.82 5.16
C SER A 237 -3.47 18.26 5.08
N VAL A 238 -3.63 16.99 4.68
CA VAL A 238 -4.94 16.32 4.66
C VAL A 238 -5.52 16.18 6.07
N MET A 239 -4.71 15.79 7.06
CA MET A 239 -5.15 15.71 8.45
C MET A 239 -5.56 17.09 9.00
N GLU A 240 -4.78 18.12 8.70
CA GLU A 240 -5.06 19.49 9.14
C GLU A 240 -6.33 20.08 8.48
N THR A 241 -6.48 19.87 7.17
CA THR A 241 -7.58 20.44 6.36
C THR A 241 -8.90 19.77 6.69
N TYR A 242 -8.91 18.44 6.72
CA TYR A 242 -10.16 17.68 6.83
C TYR A 242 -10.49 17.25 8.26
N LYS A 243 -9.51 17.19 9.16
CA LYS A 243 -9.67 16.77 10.56
C LYS A 243 -10.53 15.52 10.69
N PRO A 244 -10.13 14.41 10.04
CA PRO A 244 -10.92 13.19 10.03
C PRO A 244 -11.17 12.68 11.46
N THR A 245 -12.34 12.09 11.67
CA THR A 245 -12.77 11.55 12.97
C THR A 245 -11.94 10.35 13.40
N VAL A 246 -11.41 9.59 12.44
CA VAL A 246 -10.52 8.44 12.66
C VAL A 246 -9.67 8.20 11.41
N PHE A 247 -8.44 7.73 11.62
CA PHE A 247 -7.48 7.44 10.56
C PHE A 247 -7.03 5.97 10.57
N PHE A 248 -7.08 5.31 9.41
CA PHE A 248 -6.50 3.98 9.19
C PHE A 248 -5.43 4.04 8.09
N ASP A 249 -4.19 3.77 8.46
CA ASP A 249 -3.04 3.63 7.57
C ASP A 249 -2.81 2.14 7.29
N TYR A 250 -2.99 1.71 6.06
CA TYR A 250 -2.94 0.30 5.70
C TYR A 250 -1.49 -0.11 5.38
N HIS A 251 -1.06 -1.16 6.08
CA HIS A 251 0.27 -1.75 5.97
C HIS A 251 0.14 -3.23 5.65
N TRP A 252 1.19 -4.02 5.89
CA TRP A 252 1.36 -5.42 5.49
C TRP A 252 1.77 -5.65 4.04
N MET A 253 2.88 -6.39 3.87
CA MET A 253 3.47 -6.74 2.59
C MET A 253 2.46 -7.44 1.66
N GLY A 254 2.60 -7.15 0.37
CA GLY A 254 1.67 -7.60 -0.65
C GLY A 254 0.53 -6.62 -0.81
N THR A 255 -0.69 -7.13 -0.92
CA THR A 255 -1.88 -6.32 -1.25
C THR A 255 -3.07 -6.60 -0.34
N ILE A 256 -2.89 -7.46 0.66
CA ILE A 256 -3.91 -7.87 1.64
C ILE A 256 -3.35 -7.70 3.04
N THR A 257 -4.03 -6.94 3.89
CA THR A 257 -3.73 -6.83 5.33
C THR A 257 -4.83 -7.48 6.16
N GLY A 258 -4.59 -7.64 7.46
CA GLY A 258 -5.55 -8.19 8.41
C GLY A 258 -6.33 -7.10 9.14
N CYS A 259 -6.62 -7.40 10.40
CA CYS A 259 -7.21 -6.47 11.36
C CYS A 259 -6.34 -6.35 12.63
N ASN A 260 -5.04 -6.65 12.53
CA ASN A 260 -4.12 -6.39 13.63
C ASN A 260 -3.89 -4.88 13.70
N LEU A 261 -4.41 -4.22 14.73
CA LEU A 261 -4.37 -2.77 14.85
C LEU A 261 -3.22 -2.36 15.76
N LEU A 262 -2.30 -1.57 15.22
CA LEU A 262 -1.23 -0.94 15.98
C LEU A 262 -1.54 0.54 16.17
N SER A 263 -1.31 1.08 17.37
CA SER A 263 -1.55 2.50 17.67
C SER A 263 -0.58 3.01 18.75
N TYR A 264 -0.52 4.33 18.97
CA TYR A 264 0.26 4.93 20.06
C TYR A 264 -0.61 5.02 21.32
N LEU A 265 -0.39 4.11 22.27
CA LEU A 265 -1.26 3.94 23.45
C LEU A 265 -0.81 4.72 24.69
N ASP A 266 0.34 5.38 24.62
CA ASP A 266 0.86 6.16 25.74
C ASP A 266 0.10 7.49 25.91
N ASP A 267 -0.74 7.88 24.94
CA ASP A 267 -1.66 9.01 25.06
C ASP A 267 -2.98 8.56 25.70
N THR A 268 -3.19 8.94 26.96
CA THR A 268 -4.41 8.59 27.70
C THR A 268 -5.65 9.34 27.22
N VAL A 269 -5.50 10.47 26.51
CA VAL A 269 -6.62 11.32 26.08
C VAL A 269 -7.44 10.64 25.00
N MET A 270 -6.81 9.87 24.11
CA MET A 270 -7.49 9.21 22.98
C MET A 270 -7.86 7.76 23.23
N LYS A 271 -7.61 7.23 24.43
CA LYS A 271 -7.76 5.80 24.72
C LYS A 271 -9.19 5.31 24.44
N LEU A 272 -10.20 6.10 24.79
CA LEU A 272 -11.60 5.72 24.57
C LEU A 272 -11.97 5.70 23.09
N GLU A 273 -11.52 6.69 22.31
CA GLU A 273 -11.73 6.74 20.87
C GLU A 273 -10.99 5.62 20.15
N LEU A 274 -9.77 5.30 20.57
CA LEU A 274 -8.99 4.18 20.04
C LEU A 274 -9.69 2.84 20.29
N GLU A 275 -10.15 2.59 21.52
CA GLU A 275 -10.92 1.38 21.85
C GLU A 275 -12.21 1.31 21.03
N LEU A 276 -12.96 2.41 20.93
CA LEU A 276 -14.21 2.48 20.19
C LEU A 276 -14.02 2.17 18.70
N TYR A 277 -13.17 2.94 18.01
CA TYR A 277 -13.01 2.80 16.56
C TYR A 277 -12.29 1.52 16.18
N GLY A 278 -11.30 1.10 16.98
CA GLY A 278 -10.62 -0.17 16.78
C GLY A 278 -11.60 -1.34 16.92
N LYS A 279 -12.46 -1.31 17.95
CA LYS A 279 -13.47 -2.36 18.16
C LYS A 279 -14.52 -2.38 17.05
N LEU A 280 -14.98 -1.22 16.59
CA LEU A 280 -15.92 -1.14 15.46
C LEU A 280 -15.34 -1.74 14.19
N PHE A 281 -14.07 -1.43 13.88
CA PHE A 281 -13.36 -1.98 12.73
C PHE A 281 -13.20 -3.50 12.87
N HIS A 282 -12.66 -3.96 14.01
CA HIS A 282 -12.46 -5.37 14.31
C HIS A 282 -13.76 -6.19 14.21
N ASP A 283 -14.82 -5.74 14.86
CA ASP A 283 -16.09 -6.46 14.92
C ASP A 283 -16.79 -6.50 13.56
N GLY A 284 -16.57 -5.49 12.72
CA GLY A 284 -17.01 -5.48 11.32
C GLY A 284 -16.19 -6.44 10.46
N PHE A 285 -14.88 -6.50 10.64
CA PHE A 285 -13.98 -7.41 9.92
C PHE A 285 -14.36 -8.88 10.11
N PHE A 286 -14.80 -9.25 11.32
CA PHE A 286 -15.28 -10.58 11.68
C PHE A 286 -16.81 -10.69 11.73
N SER A 287 -17.53 -9.87 10.96
CA SER A 287 -19.00 -9.84 10.98
C SER A 287 -19.66 -11.13 10.47
N ASP A 288 -18.94 -11.92 9.68
CA ASP A 288 -19.33 -13.24 9.18
C ASP A 288 -19.13 -14.37 10.20
N GLN A 289 -18.41 -14.12 11.29
CA GLN A 289 -18.09 -15.11 12.30
C GLN A 289 -19.05 -15.03 13.50
N LYS A 290 -19.55 -16.19 13.93
CA LYS A 290 -20.41 -16.30 15.13
C LYS A 290 -19.63 -15.96 16.41
N ILE A 291 -18.40 -16.46 16.51
CA ILE A 291 -17.48 -16.21 17.62
C ILE A 291 -16.33 -15.43 17.04
N LYS A 292 -16.15 -14.19 17.52
CA LYS A 292 -15.10 -13.30 17.06
C LYS A 292 -13.82 -13.53 17.87
N PRO A 293 -12.63 -13.42 17.26
CA PRO A 293 -11.38 -13.35 17.99
C PRO A 293 -11.39 -12.22 19.04
N PRO A 294 -10.53 -12.30 20.07
CA PRO A 294 -10.40 -11.21 21.03
C PRO A 294 -9.86 -9.96 20.35
N PHE A 295 -10.52 -8.83 20.60
CA PHE A 295 -10.07 -7.52 20.16
C PHE A 295 -8.89 -7.05 21.04
N ARG A 296 -7.84 -6.54 20.41
CA ARG A 296 -6.73 -5.86 21.07
C ARG A 296 -6.12 -4.81 20.15
N ILE A 297 -5.49 -3.81 20.75
CA ILE A 297 -4.65 -2.83 20.05
C ILE A 297 -3.21 -3.04 20.53
N GLU A 298 -2.28 -3.21 19.60
CA GLU A 298 -0.86 -3.37 19.91
C GLU A 298 -0.19 -1.99 20.02
N ASN A 299 0.58 -1.77 21.09
CA ASN A 299 1.26 -0.47 21.28
C ASN A 299 2.43 -0.32 20.30
N SER A 300 2.49 0.82 19.62
CA SER A 300 3.54 1.21 18.69
C SER A 300 4.19 2.49 19.18
N THR A 301 5.37 2.37 19.77
CA THR A 301 6.12 3.48 20.38
C THR A 301 7.21 4.07 19.46
N LYS A 302 7.23 3.64 18.20
CA LYS A 302 8.23 4.03 17.19
C LYS A 302 8.20 5.54 16.94
N SER A 303 9.35 6.11 16.59
CA SER A 303 9.49 7.55 16.35
C SER A 303 9.07 7.89 14.92
N GLY A 304 8.51 9.07 14.72
CA GLY A 304 8.20 9.63 13.40
C GLY A 304 7.16 8.89 12.58
N THR A 305 6.32 8.07 13.22
CA THR A 305 5.25 7.32 12.54
C THR A 305 3.99 8.15 12.31
N THR A 306 3.21 7.78 11.30
CA THR A 306 1.95 8.41 10.90
C THR A 306 0.93 8.38 12.05
N GLN A 307 0.74 7.22 12.70
CA GLN A 307 -0.20 7.07 13.81
C GLN A 307 0.21 7.89 15.04
N ARG A 308 1.51 7.97 15.34
CA ARG A 308 1.98 8.77 16.48
C ARG A 308 1.77 10.26 16.23
N TYR A 309 2.05 10.73 15.01
CA TYR A 309 1.76 12.11 14.62
C TYR A 309 0.27 12.43 14.68
N ALA A 310 -0.57 11.55 14.11
CA ALA A 310 -2.01 11.73 14.10
C ALA A 310 -2.56 11.89 15.53
N ILE A 311 -2.13 11.05 16.47
CA ILE A 311 -2.61 11.08 17.85
C ILE A 311 -2.03 12.27 18.63
N THR A 312 -0.70 12.42 18.61
CA THR A 312 -0.03 13.37 19.51
C THR A 312 -0.09 14.81 19.01
N VAL A 313 -0.11 15.02 17.70
CA VAL A 313 -0.08 16.35 17.06
C VAL A 313 -1.43 16.70 16.44
N ALA A 314 -1.91 15.89 15.50
CA ALA A 314 -3.14 16.21 14.75
C ALA A 314 -4.44 15.98 15.54
N LYS A 315 -4.32 15.32 16.70
CA LYS A 315 -5.43 14.94 17.58
C LYS A 315 -6.52 14.11 16.88
N ILE A 316 -6.08 13.06 16.19
CA ILE A 316 -6.93 12.11 15.47
C ILE A 316 -6.63 10.69 15.97
N PRO A 317 -7.63 9.90 16.41
CA PRO A 317 -7.41 8.49 16.72
C PRO A 317 -6.98 7.75 15.45
N ALA A 318 -5.85 7.05 15.51
CA ALA A 318 -5.20 6.50 14.33
C ALA A 318 -4.69 5.08 14.55
N PHE A 319 -4.73 4.28 13.48
CA PHE A 319 -4.28 2.90 13.49
C PHE A 319 -3.42 2.59 12.27
N SER A 320 -2.31 1.89 12.49
CA SER A 320 -1.69 1.08 11.44
C SER A 320 -2.46 -0.24 11.37
N VAL A 321 -2.98 -0.57 10.19
CA VAL A 321 -3.72 -1.80 9.92
C VAL A 321 -2.77 -2.84 9.33
N GLU A 322 -2.41 -3.82 10.14
CA GLU A 322 -1.40 -4.84 9.84
C GLU A 322 -2.03 -6.23 9.70
N GLY A 323 -1.29 -7.10 9.02
CA GLY A 323 -1.52 -8.55 9.02
C GLY A 323 -0.70 -9.27 10.08
N VAL A 324 -0.81 -10.59 10.07
CA VAL A 324 -0.08 -11.54 10.90
C VAL A 324 0.29 -12.76 10.06
N LYS A 325 1.47 -13.32 10.27
CA LYS A 325 1.99 -14.43 9.44
C LYS A 325 1.27 -15.76 9.69
N GLU A 326 0.64 -15.87 10.84
CA GLU A 326 -0.10 -17.05 11.28
C GLU A 326 -1.40 -17.24 10.48
N VAL A 327 -1.90 -16.20 9.81
CA VAL A 327 -3.09 -16.27 8.97
C VAL A 327 -2.68 -16.63 7.54
N PRO A 328 -3.09 -17.80 6.98
CA PRO A 328 -2.57 -18.30 5.72
C PRO A 328 -2.72 -17.35 4.51
N VAL A 329 -3.85 -16.61 4.42
CA VAL A 329 -4.07 -15.64 3.34
C VAL A 329 -3.10 -14.47 3.45
N GLN A 330 -2.84 -13.99 4.66
CA GLN A 330 -1.96 -12.85 4.92
C GLN A 330 -0.50 -13.22 4.68
N GLU A 331 -0.09 -14.46 5.01
CA GLU A 331 1.23 -14.98 4.66
C GLU A 331 1.41 -15.16 3.13
N ARG A 332 0.37 -15.64 2.44
CA ARG A 332 0.39 -15.64 0.97
C ARG A 332 0.51 -14.25 0.40
N SER A 333 -0.16 -13.24 0.97
CA SER A 333 0.04 -11.85 0.56
C SER A 333 1.47 -11.38 0.80
N HIS A 334 2.01 -11.65 2.00
CA HIS A 334 3.35 -11.25 2.39
C HIS A 334 4.44 -11.77 1.44
N SER A 335 4.20 -12.93 0.82
CA SER A 335 5.10 -13.59 -0.12
C SER A 335 4.77 -13.36 -1.61
N ASP A 336 3.84 -12.44 -1.94
CA ASP A 336 3.32 -12.22 -3.31
C ASP A 336 2.65 -13.44 -3.96
N MET A 337 2.11 -14.34 -3.13
CA MET A 337 1.45 -15.59 -3.53
C MET A 337 -0.08 -15.56 -3.42
N ALA A 338 -0.66 -14.47 -2.93
CA ALA A 338 -2.11 -14.29 -2.81
C ALA A 338 -2.83 -14.44 -4.17
N SER A 339 -4.00 -15.06 -4.18
CA SER A 339 -4.84 -15.23 -5.37
C SER A 339 -5.90 -14.13 -5.53
N ALA A 340 -6.63 -14.16 -6.64
CA ALA A 340 -7.77 -13.27 -6.84
C ALA A 340 -8.92 -13.58 -5.86
N GLU A 341 -9.08 -14.84 -5.46
CA GLU A 341 -10.04 -15.30 -4.46
C GLU A 341 -9.67 -14.79 -3.06
N ASP A 342 -8.39 -14.88 -2.69
CA ASP A 342 -7.85 -14.29 -1.45
C ASP A 342 -8.19 -12.80 -1.38
N GLN A 343 -7.96 -12.09 -2.50
CA GLN A 343 -8.30 -10.68 -2.63
C GLN A 343 -9.80 -10.42 -2.47
N LEU A 344 -10.66 -11.25 -3.08
CA LEU A 344 -12.11 -11.09 -2.98
C LEU A 344 -12.61 -11.26 -1.53
N GLU A 345 -12.09 -12.26 -0.82
CA GLU A 345 -12.41 -12.48 0.59
C GLU A 345 -12.08 -11.25 1.43
N TYR A 346 -10.86 -10.72 1.31
CA TYR A 346 -10.42 -9.60 2.14
C TYR A 346 -11.05 -8.27 1.74
N LYS A 347 -11.38 -8.07 0.47
CA LYS A 347 -12.23 -6.94 0.05
C LYS A 347 -13.58 -6.96 0.76
N GLN A 348 -14.16 -8.13 0.99
CA GLN A 348 -15.42 -8.24 1.74
C GLN A 348 -15.23 -7.98 3.23
N LYS A 349 -14.17 -8.54 3.85
CA LYS A 349 -13.89 -8.31 5.28
C LYS A 349 -13.63 -6.83 5.59
N HIS A 350 -12.79 -6.17 4.81
CA HIS A 350 -12.53 -4.74 4.99
C HIS A 350 -13.74 -3.85 4.66
N TYR A 351 -14.54 -4.22 3.67
CA TYR A 351 -15.81 -3.54 3.42
C TYR A 351 -16.71 -3.54 4.66
N GLN A 352 -16.84 -4.68 5.35
CA GLN A 352 -17.64 -4.77 6.58
C GLN A 352 -17.02 -4.00 7.75
N ALA A 353 -15.69 -4.03 7.89
CA ALA A 353 -14.95 -3.25 8.88
C ALA A 353 -15.24 -1.74 8.73
N ILE A 354 -15.04 -1.20 7.52
CA ILE A 354 -15.29 0.22 7.23
C ILE A 354 -16.78 0.56 7.30
N LEU A 355 -17.67 -0.33 6.85
CA LEU A 355 -19.12 -0.13 6.98
C LEU A 355 -19.55 0.00 8.44
N SER A 356 -18.95 -0.77 9.35
CA SER A 356 -19.21 -0.70 10.80
C SER A 356 -18.88 0.69 11.36
N VAL A 357 -17.68 1.19 11.06
CA VAL A 357 -17.24 2.54 11.44
C VAL A 357 -18.13 3.62 10.81
N LEU A 358 -18.40 3.53 9.52
CA LEU A 358 -19.23 4.51 8.79
C LEU A 358 -20.66 4.57 9.34
N LYS A 359 -21.25 3.43 9.71
CA LYS A 359 -22.57 3.36 10.37
C LYS A 359 -22.56 4.08 11.72
N TYR A 360 -21.49 3.93 12.50
CA TYR A 360 -21.34 4.64 13.76
C TYR A 360 -21.26 6.15 13.54
N LEU A 361 -20.40 6.61 12.62
CA LEU A 361 -20.27 8.03 12.28
C LEU A 361 -21.61 8.62 11.80
N TYR A 362 -22.36 7.90 10.95
CA TYR A 362 -23.67 8.35 10.49
C TYR A 362 -24.67 8.57 11.62
N LYS A 363 -24.68 7.67 12.63
CA LYS A 363 -25.61 7.75 13.76
C LYS A 363 -25.22 8.83 14.77
N ASN A 364 -23.92 8.99 15.00
CA ASN A 364 -23.37 9.86 16.05
C ASN A 364 -22.82 11.18 15.49
N ASN A 365 -23.29 11.62 14.32
CA ASN A 365 -22.96 12.94 13.83
C ASN A 365 -23.65 13.99 14.72
N THR A 366 -22.88 14.54 15.66
CA THR A 366 -23.29 15.61 16.58
C THR A 366 -23.23 17.00 15.95
N TYR A 367 -22.85 17.14 14.66
CA TYR A 367 -22.99 18.39 13.90
C TYR A 367 -24.48 18.64 13.53
N THR A 368 -25.31 18.70 14.54
CA THR A 368 -26.53 19.50 14.62
C THR A 368 -26.36 20.40 15.82
N ARG A 369 -25.64 21.50 15.63
CA ARG A 369 -25.84 22.78 16.32
C ARG A 369 -25.48 23.90 15.36
#